data_AF-A0A1M6TR81-F1
#
_entry.id   AF-A0A1M6TR81-F1
#
_cell.length_a   1.000
_cell.length_b   1.000
_cell.length_c   1.000
_cell.angle_alpha   90.00
_cell.angle_beta   90.00
_cell.angle_gamma   90.00
#
_symmetry.space_group_name_H-M   'P 1'
#
loop_
_entity.id
_entity.type
_entity.pdbx_description
1 polymer ?
#
loop_
_entity_poly.entity_id
_entity_poly.type
_entity_poly.pdbx_seq_one_letter_code
_entity_poly.pdbx_strand_id
1 'polypeptide(L)'
;MKKSIFIFVMIVFILNTLFSSAIPQNSKIITLKNNNTYYTKSSNSDEKSQGHNTNVDTAPKIIASIPEEKIYLYALNEQEPWYQGLVLSIDGVNKFFNWKTLSMIEVPPKLYYLDLNNDDKKELVVILYEDRGTGISLNTMHIINPEDFTEYKFKNALDVIKDNVEIKILSKKEVEMKINDTIYNVKIGDVPPNLTAYYPIQVSDIFFKHYIKYSMEDNVLKARVGAEARPLKYLGDIIIDYSFKDDEFKANKIVFEGNPTVTVTTHKLNKTK
;
A
#
# COMPACT_ATOMS: atom_id res chain seq x y z
N MET A 1 45.90 44.13 30.24
CA MET A 1 45.04 44.15 31.45
C MET A 1 44.34 42.79 31.55
N LYS A 2 44.76 41.93 32.49
CA LYS A 2 44.05 41.61 33.75
C LYS A 2 42.68 40.96 33.50
N LYS A 3 42.61 39.63 33.62
CA LYS A 3 42.05 38.88 34.78
C LYS A 3 40.52 39.03 34.89
N SER A 4 39.79 37.92 34.76
CA SER A 4 39.14 37.33 35.93
C SER A 4 38.62 35.92 35.65
N ILE A 5 39.19 35.01 36.43
CA ILE A 5 38.74 33.66 36.75
C ILE A 5 37.56 33.80 37.73
N PHE A 6 36.47 33.09 37.51
CA PHE A 6 35.51 32.79 38.58
C PHE A 6 35.50 31.28 38.82
N ILE A 7 36.19 30.92 39.90
CA ILE A 7 36.12 29.65 40.61
C ILE A 7 34.85 29.69 41.45
N PHE A 8 34.03 28.64 41.40
CA PHE A 8 33.07 28.36 42.46
C PHE A 8 33.37 26.98 43.04
N VAL A 9 33.84 26.98 44.29
CA VAL A 9 34.17 25.80 45.09
C VAL A 9 32.91 25.36 45.83
N MET A 10 32.46 24.16 45.50
CA MET A 10 32.15 23.02 46.39
C MET A 10 31.36 23.28 47.69
N ILE A 11 30.21 22.59 47.82
CA ILE A 11 29.87 21.89 49.07
C ILE A 11 29.41 20.47 48.72
N VAL A 12 30.16 19.52 49.25
CA VAL A 12 29.89 18.08 49.26
C VAL A 12 29.08 17.76 50.51
N PHE A 13 27.99 17.01 50.34
CA PHE A 13 27.44 16.18 51.41
C PHE A 13 27.47 14.72 50.97
N ILE A 14 28.42 13.98 51.56
CA ILE A 14 28.43 12.52 51.58
C ILE A 14 27.62 12.12 52.81
N LEU A 15 26.58 11.31 52.61
CA LEU A 15 26.16 10.36 53.62
C LEU A 15 25.75 9.06 52.93
N ASN A 16 26.68 8.11 52.93
CA ASN A 16 26.44 6.71 52.64
C ASN A 16 25.90 6.04 53.91
N THR A 17 24.73 5.42 53.83
CA THR A 17 24.43 4.23 54.64
C THR A 17 23.73 3.19 53.76
N LEU A 18 24.37 2.03 53.69
CA LEU A 18 23.98 0.81 52.99
C LEU A 18 22.69 0.22 53.55
N PHE A 19 21.74 -0.13 52.69
CA PHE A 19 20.99 -1.38 52.80
C PHE A 19 20.63 -1.89 51.39
N SER A 20 21.14 -3.07 51.08
CA SER A 20 20.73 -3.89 49.95
C SER A 20 19.34 -4.47 50.22
N SER A 21 18.39 -4.24 49.32
CA SER A 21 17.38 -5.23 48.94
C SER A 21 16.56 -4.75 47.73
N ALA A 22 16.47 -5.64 46.74
CA ALA A 22 15.45 -5.75 45.68
C ALA A 22 15.05 -4.49 44.88
N ILE A 23 15.37 -4.54 43.58
CA ILE A 23 14.75 -3.73 42.52
C ILE A 23 13.22 -3.96 42.57
N PRO A 24 12.38 -2.92 42.79
CA PRO A 24 10.96 -3.09 42.55
C PRO A 24 10.70 -3.04 41.04
N GLN A 25 10.44 -4.21 40.46
CA GLN A 25 9.61 -4.31 39.27
C GLN A 25 8.28 -3.65 39.58
N ASN A 26 7.96 -2.57 38.88
CA ASN A 26 6.59 -2.09 38.77
C ASN A 26 6.20 -2.03 37.31
N SER A 27 6.26 -3.20 36.65
CA SER A 27 5.38 -3.48 35.53
C SER A 27 3.97 -3.56 36.11
N LYS A 28 3.20 -2.47 35.97
CA LYS A 28 1.74 -2.61 35.97
C LYS A 28 1.40 -3.49 34.78
N ILE A 29 1.20 -4.78 35.04
CA ILE A 29 0.48 -5.68 34.16
C ILE A 29 -0.91 -5.07 34.05
N ILE A 30 -1.15 -4.32 32.97
CA ILE A 30 -2.51 -4.04 32.54
C ILE A 30 -3.00 -5.34 31.94
N THR A 31 -3.59 -6.18 32.79
CA THR A 31 -4.41 -7.28 32.33
C THR A 31 -5.56 -6.67 31.54
N LEU A 32 -5.46 -6.71 30.21
CA LEU A 32 -6.62 -6.51 29.35
C LEU A 32 -7.63 -7.56 29.79
N LYS A 33 -8.69 -7.13 30.48
CA LYS A 33 -9.86 -7.96 30.68
C LYS A 33 -10.40 -8.26 29.28
N ASN A 34 -10.15 -9.47 28.82
CA ASN A 34 -10.75 -10.03 27.62
C ASN A 34 -12.27 -10.02 27.80
N ASN A 35 -12.89 -8.94 27.34
CA ASN A 35 -14.30 -8.95 27.04
C ASN A 35 -14.41 -9.64 25.69
N ASN A 36 -14.63 -10.95 25.71
CA ASN A 36 -14.99 -11.74 24.54
C ASN A 36 -16.30 -11.20 23.96
N THR A 37 -16.25 -10.17 23.14
CA THR A 37 -17.25 -9.94 22.11
C THR A 37 -16.93 -10.87 20.96
N TYR A 38 -17.55 -12.04 20.99
CA TYR A 38 -17.64 -12.90 19.82
C TYR A 38 -18.23 -12.09 18.66
N TYR A 39 -17.48 -11.92 17.58
CA TYR A 39 -18.04 -11.49 16.30
C TYR A 39 -18.91 -12.63 15.78
N THR A 40 -20.21 -12.63 16.10
CA THR A 40 -21.14 -13.63 15.60
C THR A 40 -21.50 -13.32 14.15
N LYS A 41 -20.98 -14.15 13.23
CA LYS A 41 -21.56 -14.32 11.89
C LYS A 41 -22.92 -14.99 12.07
N SER A 42 -24.00 -14.27 11.78
CA SER A 42 -25.35 -14.85 11.73
C SER A 42 -25.45 -15.76 10.49
N SER A 43 -25.56 -17.07 10.70
CA SER A 43 -26.02 -18.01 9.68
C SER A 43 -26.91 -19.06 10.33
N ASN A 44 -28.21 -19.00 10.02
CA ASN A 44 -29.13 -20.11 10.24
C ASN A 44 -29.12 -21.00 8.99
N SER A 45 -28.79 -22.28 9.19
CA SER A 45 -29.60 -23.47 8.92
C SER A 45 -28.75 -24.64 8.40
N ASP A 46 -28.51 -25.59 9.32
CA ASP A 46 -28.53 -27.05 9.18
C ASP A 46 -27.89 -27.71 7.95
N GLU A 47 -26.74 -28.38 8.17
CA GLU A 47 -26.60 -29.82 7.92
C GLU A 47 -25.33 -30.41 8.57
N LYS A 48 -25.45 -31.62 9.12
CA LYS A 48 -24.41 -32.38 9.84
C LYS A 48 -23.26 -32.81 8.93
N SER A 49 -22.02 -32.58 9.33
CA SER A 49 -20.89 -33.45 8.97
C SER A 49 -19.67 -33.23 9.89
N GLN A 50 -19.20 -34.37 10.40
CA GLN A 50 -17.98 -34.74 11.14
C GLN A 50 -16.90 -33.70 11.44
N GLY A 51 -16.47 -33.72 12.70
CA GLY A 51 -15.56 -32.76 13.30
C GLY A 51 -14.12 -32.90 12.81
N HIS A 52 -13.60 -31.78 12.32
CA HIS A 52 -12.20 -31.44 12.46
C HIS A 52 -12.14 -30.29 13.46
N ASN A 53 -11.69 -30.59 14.67
CA ASN A 53 -11.59 -29.63 15.76
C ASN A 53 -10.34 -28.76 15.52
N THR A 54 -10.42 -27.78 14.62
CA THR A 54 -9.37 -26.78 14.46
C THR A 54 -9.58 -25.71 15.53
N ASN A 55 -9.05 -25.97 16.73
CA ASN A 55 -8.81 -24.90 17.68
C ASN A 55 -7.67 -24.04 17.11
N VAL A 56 -8.01 -23.12 16.21
CA VAL A 56 -7.09 -22.10 15.71
C VAL A 56 -6.92 -21.11 16.86
N ASP A 57 -5.69 -21.06 17.38
CA ASP A 57 -5.26 -20.06 18.34
C ASP A 57 -5.49 -18.68 17.69
N THR A 58 -6.56 -18.00 18.11
CA THR A 58 -7.19 -16.86 17.44
C THR A 58 -6.79 -15.53 18.08
N ALA A 59 -5.60 -15.48 18.69
CA ALA A 59 -5.05 -14.23 19.18
C ALA A 59 -4.81 -13.28 17.99
N PRO A 60 -5.39 -12.06 17.98
CA PRO A 60 -5.18 -11.11 16.90
C PRO A 60 -3.69 -10.82 16.70
N LYS A 61 -3.19 -11.00 15.47
CA LYS A 61 -1.78 -10.76 15.13
C LYS A 61 -1.61 -9.35 14.58
N ILE A 62 -0.72 -8.53 15.15
CA ILE A 62 -0.34 -7.25 14.55
C ILE A 62 0.44 -7.53 13.26
N ILE A 63 -0.01 -6.97 12.14
CA ILE A 63 0.60 -7.15 10.82
C ILE A 63 1.15 -5.84 10.25
N ALA A 64 0.77 -4.68 10.79
CA ALA A 64 1.40 -3.39 10.57
C ALA A 64 1.05 -2.41 11.69
N SER A 65 1.85 -1.35 11.89
CA SER A 65 1.60 -0.36 12.93
C SER A 65 2.31 0.98 12.67
N ILE A 66 1.75 2.06 13.24
CA ILE A 66 2.40 3.35 13.48
C ILE A 66 2.29 3.61 14.99
N PRO A 67 3.18 3.04 15.82
CA PRO A 67 3.02 3.03 17.28
C PRO A 67 2.94 4.41 17.93
N GLU A 68 3.69 5.39 17.41
CA GLU A 68 3.72 6.77 17.88
C GLU A 68 2.36 7.49 17.72
N GLU A 69 1.55 7.06 16.76
CA GLU A 69 0.18 7.53 16.52
C GLU A 69 -0.86 6.54 17.08
N LYS A 70 -0.42 5.47 17.76
CA LYS A 70 -1.24 4.36 18.29
C LYS A 70 -2.16 3.73 17.23
N ILE A 71 -1.64 3.57 16.02
CA ILE A 71 -2.35 2.93 14.91
C ILE A 71 -1.81 1.50 14.75
N TYR A 72 -2.71 0.52 14.71
CA TYR A 72 -2.37 -0.89 14.57
C TYR A 72 -3.33 -1.60 13.62
N LEU A 73 -2.79 -2.44 12.74
CA LEU A 73 -3.57 -3.32 11.88
C LEU A 73 -3.38 -4.76 12.35
N TYR A 74 -4.49 -5.43 12.64
CA TYR A 74 -4.51 -6.81 13.11
C TYR A 74 -5.14 -7.74 12.09
N ALA A 75 -4.61 -8.96 12.00
CA ALA A 75 -5.27 -10.09 11.35
C ALA A 75 -6.03 -10.92 12.39
N LEU A 76 -7.28 -11.27 12.08
CA LEU A 76 -8.10 -12.16 12.91
C LEU A 76 -7.96 -13.64 12.51
N ASN A 77 -7.63 -13.91 11.25
CA ASN A 77 -7.56 -15.26 10.70
C ASN A 77 -6.42 -15.35 9.69
N GLU A 78 -5.59 -16.38 9.83
CA GLU A 78 -4.52 -16.76 8.92
C GLU A 78 -4.92 -18.05 8.20
N GLN A 79 -5.11 -17.94 6.90
CA GLN A 79 -5.31 -19.05 5.98
C GLN A 79 -4.24 -18.94 4.90
N GLU A 80 -3.06 -19.50 5.20
CA GLU A 80 -1.90 -19.46 4.31
C GLU A 80 -2.30 -19.67 2.83
N PRO A 81 -1.92 -18.75 1.91
CA PRO A 81 -0.98 -17.64 2.08
C PRO A 81 -1.63 -16.28 2.46
N TRP A 82 -2.82 -16.27 3.07
CA TRP A 82 -3.64 -15.07 3.26
C TRP A 82 -4.02 -14.79 4.71
N TYR A 83 -4.00 -13.52 5.09
CA TYR A 83 -4.86 -12.99 6.14
C TYR A 83 -6.22 -12.59 5.57
N GLN A 84 -7.29 -12.91 6.30
CA GLN A 84 -8.66 -12.53 5.96
C GLN A 84 -9.33 -11.88 7.17
N GLY A 85 -10.07 -10.79 6.92
CA GLY A 85 -10.74 -10.05 7.98
C GLY A 85 -9.72 -9.32 8.85
N LEU A 86 -9.56 -8.03 8.59
CA LEU A 86 -8.59 -7.18 9.28
C LEU A 86 -9.29 -6.27 10.27
N VAL A 87 -8.63 -5.99 11.39
CA VAL A 87 -9.09 -5.00 12.36
C VAL A 87 -8.10 -3.85 12.38
N LEU A 88 -8.60 -2.65 12.07
CA LEU A 88 -7.85 -1.42 12.24
C LEU A 88 -8.16 -0.83 13.62
N SER A 89 -7.12 -0.54 14.38
CA SER A 89 -7.20 0.14 15.68
C SER A 89 -6.55 1.51 15.59
N ILE A 90 -7.27 2.55 16.01
CA ILE A 90 -6.78 3.93 16.09
C ILE A 90 -7.13 4.42 17.50
N ASP A 91 -6.12 4.79 18.30
CA ASP A 91 -6.29 5.19 19.70
C ASP A 91 -7.10 4.19 20.55
N GLY A 92 -7.03 2.91 20.21
CA GLY A 92 -7.74 1.82 20.89
C GLY A 92 -9.20 1.62 20.45
N VAL A 93 -9.72 2.47 19.54
CA VAL A 93 -11.00 2.24 18.87
C VAL A 93 -10.78 1.28 17.71
N ASN A 94 -11.58 0.22 17.64
CA ASN A 94 -11.38 -0.87 16.70
C ASN A 94 -12.50 -0.91 15.65
N LYS A 95 -12.13 -1.06 14.37
CA LYS A 95 -13.07 -1.30 13.26
C LYS A 95 -12.65 -2.53 12.47
N PHE A 96 -13.61 -3.42 12.24
CA PHE A 96 -13.44 -4.57 11.36
C PHE A 96 -13.66 -4.17 9.90
N PHE A 97 -12.78 -4.68 9.02
CA PHE A 97 -12.88 -4.59 7.58
C PHE A 97 -12.75 -5.98 6.95
N ASN A 98 -13.57 -6.27 5.95
CA ASN A 98 -13.48 -7.51 5.17
C ASN A 98 -12.35 -7.46 4.11
N TRP A 99 -11.22 -6.88 4.48
CA TRP A 99 -10.03 -6.83 3.66
C TRP A 99 -9.25 -8.15 3.76
N LYS A 100 -8.34 -8.35 2.81
CA LYS A 100 -7.39 -9.48 2.80
C LYS A 100 -6.01 -8.98 2.41
N THR A 101 -4.98 -9.70 2.83
CA THR A 101 -3.60 -9.45 2.40
C THR A 101 -2.76 -10.71 2.51
N LEU A 102 -1.61 -10.78 1.85
CA LEU A 102 -0.68 -11.90 2.02
C LEU A 102 -0.19 -12.02 3.47
N SER A 103 -0.04 -13.25 3.95
CA SER A 103 0.48 -13.57 5.29
C SER A 103 2.02 -13.62 5.38
N MET A 104 2.71 -13.20 4.33
CA MET A 104 4.18 -13.22 4.24
C MET A 104 4.82 -12.03 4.95
N ILE A 105 5.75 -12.32 5.87
CA ILE A 105 6.43 -11.30 6.69
C ILE A 105 7.30 -10.36 5.85
N GLU A 106 7.84 -10.83 4.72
CA GLU A 106 8.73 -10.05 3.83
C GLU A 106 7.98 -8.97 3.03
N VAL A 107 6.66 -9.06 2.96
CA VAL A 107 5.79 -8.13 2.22
C VAL A 107 4.63 -7.64 3.09
N PRO A 108 4.91 -7.01 4.24
CA PRO A 108 3.88 -6.60 5.17
C PRO A 108 3.02 -5.48 4.57
N PRO A 109 1.77 -5.32 5.05
CA PRO A 109 0.97 -4.13 4.78
C PRO A 109 1.74 -2.84 5.07
N LYS A 110 1.41 -1.78 4.32
CA LYS A 110 1.99 -0.45 4.53
C LYS A 110 0.93 0.52 5.02
N LEU A 111 1.31 1.32 6.01
CA LEU A 111 0.49 2.37 6.58
C LEU A 111 1.17 3.72 6.35
N TYR A 112 0.42 4.72 5.93
CA TYR A 112 0.87 6.11 5.85
C TYR A 112 -0.16 7.01 6.51
N TYR A 113 0.28 7.93 7.36
CA TYR A 113 -0.60 8.80 8.13
C TYR A 113 -0.19 10.26 7.95
N LEU A 114 -0.92 10.98 7.11
CA LEU A 114 -0.59 12.34 6.67
C LEU A 114 -1.82 13.07 6.15
N ASP A 115 -1.79 14.39 6.16
CA ASP A 115 -2.82 15.24 5.58
C ASP A 115 -2.75 15.17 4.05
N LEU A 116 -3.78 14.60 3.42
CA LEU A 116 -3.86 14.40 1.98
C LEU A 116 -4.86 15.34 1.29
N ASN A 117 -5.76 15.96 2.05
CA ASN A 117 -6.80 16.85 1.54
C ASN A 117 -6.53 18.34 1.84
N ASN A 118 -5.49 18.64 2.63
CA ASN A 118 -5.08 19.96 3.13
C ASN A 118 -6.11 20.61 4.07
N ASP A 119 -6.75 19.81 4.93
CA ASP A 119 -7.68 20.29 5.96
C ASP A 119 -7.06 20.35 7.38
N ASP A 120 -5.73 20.20 7.49
CA ASP A 120 -4.95 20.10 8.72
C ASP A 120 -5.24 18.82 9.56
N LYS A 121 -6.05 17.89 9.06
CA LYS A 121 -6.25 16.55 9.62
C LYS A 121 -5.57 15.52 8.74
N LYS A 122 -5.15 14.41 9.35
CA LYS A 122 -4.43 13.35 8.65
C LYS A 122 -5.39 12.26 8.20
N GLU A 123 -5.18 11.75 7.00
CA GLU A 123 -5.77 10.51 6.52
C GLU A 123 -4.83 9.33 6.78
N LEU A 124 -5.41 8.14 6.98
CA LEU A 124 -4.66 6.89 7.02
C LEU A 124 -4.79 6.14 5.69
N VAL A 125 -3.68 5.96 4.99
CA VAL A 125 -3.59 5.09 3.81
C VAL A 125 -3.12 3.70 4.23
N VAL A 126 -3.89 2.67 3.86
CA VAL A 126 -3.56 1.25 4.05
C VAL A 126 -3.33 0.61 2.69
N ILE A 127 -2.13 0.08 2.46
CA ILE A 127 -1.78 -0.64 1.22
C ILE A 127 -1.58 -2.12 1.53
N LEU A 128 -2.34 -2.96 0.84
CA LEU A 128 -2.39 -4.42 1.03
C LEU A 128 -1.96 -5.13 -0.25
N TYR A 129 -1.54 -6.38 -0.15
CA TYR A 129 -1.32 -7.24 -1.32
C TYR A 129 -2.59 -8.00 -1.66
N GLU A 130 -3.07 -7.87 -2.90
CA GLU A 130 -4.21 -8.63 -3.41
C GLU A 130 -3.78 -9.94 -4.07
N ASP A 131 -2.66 -9.91 -4.80
CA ASP A 131 -2.11 -11.05 -5.53
C ASP A 131 -0.60 -10.91 -5.72
N ARG A 132 0.12 -12.04 -5.73
CA ARG A 132 1.56 -12.11 -5.96
C ARG A 132 1.96 -13.47 -6.51
N GLY A 133 2.79 -13.47 -7.54
CA GLY A 133 3.37 -14.67 -8.13
C GLY A 133 4.45 -14.32 -9.15
N THR A 134 4.92 -15.31 -9.89
CA THR A 134 5.86 -15.08 -11.01
C THR A 134 5.17 -14.24 -12.08
N GLY A 135 5.58 -12.97 -12.20
CA GLY A 135 5.00 -12.02 -13.15
C GLY A 135 3.73 -11.31 -12.68
N ILE A 136 3.27 -11.54 -11.44
CA ILE A 136 2.10 -10.86 -10.86
C ILE A 136 2.46 -10.19 -9.54
N SER A 137 2.12 -8.91 -9.38
CA SER A 137 2.21 -8.18 -8.11
C SER A 137 1.15 -7.09 -8.07
N LEU A 138 0.05 -7.36 -7.37
CA LEU A 138 -1.11 -6.49 -7.30
C LEU A 138 -1.33 -6.02 -5.87
N ASN A 139 -1.43 -4.71 -5.69
CA ASN A 139 -1.82 -4.07 -4.44
C ASN A 139 -3.26 -3.57 -4.49
N THR A 140 -3.92 -3.56 -3.34
CA THR A 140 -5.09 -2.72 -3.07
C THR A 140 -4.72 -1.58 -2.14
N MET A 141 -5.55 -0.55 -2.13
CA MET A 141 -5.37 0.64 -1.33
C MET A 141 -6.69 1.06 -0.71
N HIS A 142 -6.63 1.46 0.55
CA HIS A 142 -7.74 2.01 1.32
C HIS A 142 -7.29 3.34 1.92
N ILE A 143 -8.16 4.34 1.90
CA ILE A 143 -7.88 5.67 2.47
C ILE A 143 -8.97 5.94 3.51
N ILE A 144 -8.57 6.08 4.76
CA ILE A 144 -9.46 6.05 5.93
C ILE A 144 -9.46 7.42 6.60
N ASN A 145 -10.65 7.93 6.89
CA ASN A 145 -10.82 9.00 7.86
C ASN A 145 -10.62 8.41 9.28
N PRO A 146 -9.59 8.82 10.04
CA PRO A 146 -9.32 8.26 11.36
C PRO A 146 -10.38 8.60 12.42
N GLU A 147 -11.22 9.63 12.20
CA GLU A 147 -12.23 10.06 13.18
C GLU A 147 -13.43 9.11 13.23
N ASP A 148 -13.82 8.53 12.09
CA ASP A 148 -15.04 7.73 11.97
C ASP A 148 -14.88 6.39 11.21
N PHE A 149 -13.65 6.09 10.77
CA PHE A 149 -13.29 4.90 9.99
C PHE A 149 -13.99 4.79 8.62
N THR A 150 -14.53 5.88 8.09
CA THR A 150 -15.09 5.88 6.73
C THR A 150 -13.97 5.78 5.70
N GLU A 151 -14.21 5.01 4.64
CA GLU A 151 -13.30 4.96 3.50
C GLU A 151 -13.62 6.09 2.53
N TYR A 152 -12.62 6.91 2.20
CA TYR A 152 -12.74 7.87 1.12
C TYR A 152 -12.88 7.14 -0.21
N LYS A 153 -13.75 7.68 -1.07
CA LYS A 153 -13.93 7.15 -2.43
C LYS A 153 -12.72 7.49 -3.28
N PHE A 154 -12.37 6.55 -4.14
CA PHE A 154 -11.44 6.78 -5.24
C PHE A 154 -11.71 5.76 -6.35
N LYS A 155 -11.28 6.09 -7.56
CA LYS A 155 -11.34 5.16 -8.68
C LYS A 155 -10.08 4.30 -8.72
N ASN A 156 -10.21 2.97 -8.78
CA ASN A 156 -9.02 2.11 -8.85
C ASN A 156 -8.22 2.35 -10.15
N ALA A 157 -6.93 2.05 -10.10
CA ALA A 157 -6.00 2.36 -11.18
C ALA A 157 -6.37 1.75 -12.55
N LEU A 158 -6.96 0.55 -12.58
CA LEU A 158 -7.38 -0.08 -13.83
C LEU A 158 -8.57 0.63 -14.46
N ASP A 159 -9.54 1.06 -13.64
CA ASP A 159 -10.66 1.83 -14.16
C ASP A 159 -10.23 3.26 -14.56
N VAL A 160 -9.24 3.85 -13.89
CA VAL A 160 -8.63 5.11 -14.35
C VAL A 160 -7.99 4.92 -15.73
N ILE A 161 -7.23 3.85 -15.94
CA ILE A 161 -6.65 3.52 -17.25
C ILE A 161 -7.73 3.34 -18.30
N LYS A 162 -8.77 2.55 -17.99
CA LYS A 162 -9.88 2.27 -18.92
C LYS A 162 -10.54 3.55 -19.45
N ASP A 163 -10.68 4.57 -18.62
CA ASP A 163 -11.36 5.82 -19.00
C ASP A 163 -10.44 6.83 -19.70
N ASN A 164 -9.13 6.78 -19.44
CA ASN A 164 -8.21 7.85 -19.84
C ASN A 164 -7.15 7.40 -20.86
N VAL A 165 -7.06 6.10 -21.16
CA VAL A 165 -6.03 5.52 -22.01
C VAL A 165 -6.65 4.81 -23.20
N GLU A 166 -6.37 5.34 -24.39
CA GLU A 166 -6.69 4.69 -25.67
C GLU A 166 -5.42 4.06 -26.24
N ILE A 167 -5.55 2.86 -26.81
CA ILE A 167 -4.41 2.10 -27.34
C ILE A 167 -4.66 1.74 -28.79
N LYS A 168 -3.63 1.92 -29.62
CA LYS A 168 -3.63 1.47 -31.00
C LYS A 168 -2.31 0.76 -31.31
N ILE A 169 -2.41 -0.48 -31.79
CA ILE A 169 -1.27 -1.23 -32.29
C ILE A 169 -1.03 -0.78 -33.73
N LEU A 170 0.06 -0.07 -33.97
CA LEU A 170 0.40 0.48 -35.29
C LEU A 170 1.12 -0.55 -36.15
N SER A 171 1.96 -1.39 -35.53
CA SER A 171 2.68 -2.46 -36.21
C SER A 171 3.09 -3.55 -35.21
N LYS A 172 3.80 -4.57 -35.69
CA LYS A 172 4.34 -5.65 -34.86
C LYS A 172 5.23 -5.17 -33.70
N LYS A 173 5.81 -3.97 -33.78
CA LYS A 173 6.74 -3.42 -32.77
C LYS A 173 6.40 -1.99 -32.33
N GLU A 174 5.22 -1.50 -32.67
CA GLU A 174 4.88 -0.10 -32.44
C GLU A 174 3.47 0.02 -31.89
N VAL A 175 3.37 0.71 -30.76
CA VAL A 175 2.14 0.95 -30.03
C VAL A 175 1.99 2.45 -29.84
N GLU A 176 0.84 2.97 -30.18
CA GLU A 176 0.41 4.31 -29.83
C GLU A 176 -0.48 4.23 -28.60
N MET A 177 -0.13 4.97 -27.55
CA MET A 177 -0.92 5.12 -26.35
C MET A 177 -1.30 6.59 -26.20
N LYS A 178 -2.59 6.90 -26.29
CA LYS A 178 -3.12 8.23 -26.03
C LYS A 178 -3.62 8.26 -24.59
N ILE A 179 -2.98 9.10 -23.78
CA ILE A 179 -3.34 9.36 -22.39
C ILE A 179 -3.81 10.81 -22.31
N ASN A 180 -5.10 11.02 -22.05
CA ASN A 180 -5.72 12.34 -22.13
C ASN A 180 -5.38 13.03 -23.48
N ASP A 181 -4.78 14.22 -23.42
CA ASP A 181 -4.36 15.01 -24.59
C ASP A 181 -2.91 14.71 -25.05
N THR A 182 -2.28 13.64 -24.55
CA THR A 182 -0.88 13.30 -24.90
C THR A 182 -0.80 11.95 -25.59
N ILE A 183 -0.13 11.92 -26.74
CA ILE A 183 0.15 10.70 -27.49
C ILE A 183 1.59 10.25 -27.17
N TYR A 184 1.73 8.98 -26.81
CA TYR A 184 2.99 8.28 -26.59
C TYR A 184 3.15 7.24 -27.70
N ASN A 185 4.14 7.42 -28.57
CA ASN A 185 4.52 6.40 -29.55
C ASN A 185 5.65 5.58 -28.96
N VAL A 186 5.38 4.29 -28.75
CA VAL A 186 6.28 3.33 -28.10
C VAL A 186 6.79 2.36 -29.15
N LYS A 187 8.09 2.43 -29.42
CA LYS A 187 8.79 1.49 -30.30
C LYS A 187 9.52 0.45 -29.47
N ILE A 188 9.19 -0.81 -29.73
CA ILE A 188 9.80 -1.97 -29.08
C ILE A 188 11.10 -2.29 -29.82
N GLY A 189 12.22 -2.26 -29.09
CA GLY A 189 13.53 -2.59 -29.61
C GLY A 189 13.64 -4.03 -30.10
N ASP A 190 14.73 -4.31 -30.83
CA ASP A 190 15.01 -5.67 -31.28
C ASP A 190 15.30 -6.59 -30.09
N VAL A 191 14.74 -7.79 -30.15
CA VAL A 191 15.05 -8.86 -29.21
C VAL A 191 16.35 -9.52 -29.68
N PRO A 192 17.35 -9.70 -28.78
CA PRO A 192 18.55 -10.45 -29.11
C PRO A 192 18.21 -11.81 -29.76
N PRO A 193 18.91 -12.22 -30.84
CA PRO A 193 18.56 -13.42 -31.61
C PRO A 193 18.42 -14.71 -30.78
N ASN A 194 19.20 -14.83 -29.71
CA ASN A 194 19.17 -15.96 -28.77
C ASN A 194 17.88 -16.04 -27.93
N LEU A 195 17.06 -14.99 -27.92
CA LEU A 195 15.79 -14.93 -27.20
C LEU A 195 14.58 -14.98 -28.16
N THR A 196 14.78 -14.77 -29.47
CA THR A 196 13.69 -14.69 -30.46
C THR A 196 12.84 -15.97 -30.56
N ALA A 197 13.42 -17.14 -30.26
CA ALA A 197 12.68 -18.42 -30.23
C ALA A 197 11.63 -18.50 -29.09
N TYR A 198 11.79 -17.71 -28.04
CA TYR A 198 10.92 -17.71 -26.86
C TYR A 198 9.97 -16.49 -26.80
N TYR A 199 10.25 -15.44 -27.58
CA TYR A 199 9.48 -14.20 -27.59
C TYR A 199 8.97 -13.90 -29.00
N PRO A 200 7.76 -14.36 -29.37
CA PRO A 200 7.08 -13.88 -30.57
C PRO A 200 7.08 -12.35 -30.57
N ILE A 201 7.66 -11.76 -31.61
CA ILE A 201 7.91 -10.32 -31.69
C ILE A 201 6.63 -9.51 -31.90
N GLN A 202 5.49 -10.17 -32.17
CA GLN A 202 4.28 -9.50 -32.62
C GLN A 202 3.40 -9.09 -31.45
N VAL A 203 3.27 -7.78 -31.25
CA VAL A 203 2.28 -7.22 -30.32
C VAL A 203 0.87 -7.53 -30.83
N SER A 204 0.06 -8.18 -30.00
CA SER A 204 -1.36 -8.48 -30.29
C SER A 204 -2.34 -7.75 -29.36
N ASP A 205 -1.92 -7.47 -28.13
CA ASP A 205 -2.71 -6.75 -27.13
C ASP A 205 -1.76 -6.05 -26.13
N ILE A 206 -2.33 -5.21 -25.27
CA ILE A 206 -1.65 -4.60 -24.12
C ILE A 206 -2.38 -5.01 -22.85
N PHE A 207 -1.63 -5.46 -21.85
CA PHE A 207 -2.14 -5.99 -20.59
C PHE A 207 -1.62 -5.18 -19.39
N PHE A 208 -2.55 -4.77 -18.51
CA PHE A 208 -2.25 -3.93 -17.35
C PHE A 208 -2.40 -4.64 -15.99
N LYS A 209 -3.04 -5.81 -15.94
CA LYS A 209 -3.38 -6.52 -14.70
C LYS A 209 -2.30 -7.54 -14.29
N HIS A 210 -1.03 -7.16 -14.42
CA HIS A 210 0.09 -7.97 -13.92
C HIS A 210 0.87 -7.23 -12.84
N TYR A 211 0.96 -5.90 -12.91
CA TYR A 211 1.67 -5.08 -11.94
C TYR A 211 0.84 -3.86 -11.58
N ILE A 212 0.40 -3.77 -10.31
CA ILE A 212 -0.28 -2.60 -9.76
C ILE A 212 0.34 -2.36 -8.39
N LYS A 213 1.04 -1.24 -8.24
CA LYS A 213 1.66 -0.84 -6.98
C LYS A 213 1.16 0.53 -6.57
N TYR A 214 0.55 0.61 -5.40
CA TYR A 214 0.26 1.88 -4.75
C TYR A 214 1.42 2.29 -3.84
N SER A 215 1.69 3.59 -3.75
CA SER A 215 2.72 4.15 -2.87
C SER A 215 2.46 5.61 -2.55
N MET A 216 3.11 6.09 -1.49
CA MET A 216 3.29 7.51 -1.21
C MET A 216 4.68 7.91 -1.70
N GLU A 217 4.74 8.88 -2.62
CA GLU A 217 6.00 9.46 -3.12
C GLU A 217 5.84 11.00 -3.09
N ASP A 218 6.75 11.71 -2.41
CA ASP A 218 6.70 13.17 -2.22
C ASP A 218 5.35 13.69 -1.67
N ASN A 219 4.78 12.98 -0.70
CA ASN A 219 3.44 13.22 -0.13
C ASN A 219 2.28 13.15 -1.15
N VAL A 220 2.52 12.59 -2.34
CA VAL A 220 1.50 12.34 -3.34
C VAL A 220 1.16 10.85 -3.35
N LEU A 221 -0.14 10.56 -3.33
CA LEU A 221 -0.64 9.20 -3.49
C LEU A 221 -0.54 8.78 -4.95
N LYS A 222 0.21 7.71 -5.23
CA LYS A 222 0.48 7.24 -6.59
C LYS A 222 0.04 5.80 -6.80
N ALA A 223 -0.42 5.50 -8.01
CA ALA A 223 -0.45 4.14 -8.56
C ALA A 223 0.53 4.02 -9.72
N ARG A 224 1.33 2.96 -9.70
CA ARG A 224 2.18 2.52 -10.80
C ARG A 224 1.57 1.25 -11.38
N VAL A 225 1.20 1.28 -12.66
CA VAL A 225 0.60 0.15 -13.36
C VAL A 225 1.46 -0.25 -14.54
N GLY A 226 1.93 -1.50 -14.55
CA GLY A 226 2.77 -2.02 -15.62
C GLY A 226 1.98 -2.18 -16.92
N ALA A 227 2.56 -1.74 -18.04
CA ALA A 227 2.03 -1.94 -19.38
C ALA A 227 2.85 -3.02 -20.09
N GLU A 228 2.22 -4.16 -20.41
CA GLU A 228 2.88 -5.27 -21.10
C GLU A 228 2.23 -5.50 -22.47
N ALA A 229 3.03 -5.51 -23.53
CA ALA A 229 2.65 -6.04 -24.82
C ALA A 229 2.83 -7.56 -24.84
N ARG A 230 1.76 -8.32 -25.07
CA ARG A 230 1.90 -9.77 -25.15
C ARG A 230 2.64 -10.21 -26.41
N PRO A 231 3.36 -11.35 -26.35
CA PRO A 231 3.33 -12.32 -25.25
C PRO A 231 4.09 -11.95 -23.98
N LEU A 232 5.14 -11.12 -23.97
CA LEU A 232 5.93 -10.83 -22.75
C LEU A 232 6.88 -9.62 -22.90
N LYS A 233 6.38 -8.47 -23.39
CA LYS A 233 7.20 -7.25 -23.56
C LYS A 233 6.72 -6.15 -22.65
N TYR A 234 7.44 -5.97 -21.55
CA TYR A 234 7.21 -4.85 -20.65
C TYR A 234 7.56 -3.54 -21.35
N LEU A 235 6.56 -2.71 -21.60
CA LEU A 235 6.70 -1.44 -22.28
C LEU A 235 7.12 -0.33 -21.33
N GLY A 236 6.73 -0.43 -20.06
CA GLY A 236 6.89 0.64 -19.08
C GLY A 236 5.72 0.69 -18.12
N ASP A 237 5.56 1.82 -17.46
CA ASP A 237 4.58 2.04 -16.41
C ASP A 237 3.67 3.22 -16.73
N ILE A 238 2.38 3.07 -16.43
CA ILE A 238 1.45 4.19 -16.29
C ILE A 238 1.48 4.64 -14.84
N ILE A 239 1.87 5.89 -14.61
CA ILE A 239 1.90 6.54 -13.30
C ILE A 239 0.68 7.43 -13.15
N ILE A 240 -0.11 7.19 -12.11
CA ILE A 240 -1.32 7.94 -11.78
C ILE A 240 -1.08 8.61 -10.43
N ASP A 241 -1.11 9.94 -10.41
CA ASP A 241 -1.15 10.73 -9.18
C ASP A 241 -2.62 10.97 -8.80
N TYR A 242 -2.96 10.77 -7.53
CA TYR A 242 -4.28 11.07 -6.98
C TYR A 242 -4.24 12.36 -6.16
N SER A 243 -5.32 13.14 -6.23
CA SER A 243 -5.54 14.32 -5.40
C SER A 243 -6.98 14.35 -4.89
N PHE A 244 -7.19 14.90 -3.69
CA PHE A 244 -8.52 15.07 -3.14
C PHE A 244 -9.28 16.20 -3.85
N LYS A 245 -10.49 15.92 -4.33
CA LYS A 245 -11.38 16.89 -4.99
C LYS A 245 -12.83 16.40 -4.99
N ASP A 246 -13.76 17.30 -4.67
CA ASP A 246 -15.20 17.01 -4.61
C ASP A 246 -15.52 15.82 -3.67
N ASP A 247 -14.92 15.84 -2.47
CA ASP A 247 -15.06 14.83 -1.41
C ASP A 247 -14.57 13.40 -1.76
N GLU A 248 -13.73 13.27 -2.78
CA GLU A 248 -13.11 11.99 -3.17
C GLU A 248 -11.70 12.15 -3.75
N PHE A 249 -10.92 11.08 -3.76
CA PHE A 249 -9.60 11.06 -4.41
C PHE A 249 -9.75 10.76 -5.91
N LYS A 250 -9.34 11.72 -6.73
CA LYS A 250 -9.43 11.65 -8.20
C LYS A 250 -8.04 11.58 -8.82
N ALA A 251 -7.94 10.89 -9.95
CA ALA A 251 -6.74 10.95 -10.78
C ALA A 251 -6.52 12.40 -11.25
N ASN A 252 -5.34 12.94 -10.94
CA ASN A 252 -4.95 14.32 -11.27
C ASN A 252 -4.00 14.36 -12.46
N LYS A 253 -2.96 13.51 -12.42
CA LYS A 253 -1.94 13.41 -13.46
C LYS A 253 -1.77 11.95 -13.83
N ILE A 254 -1.78 11.69 -15.13
CA ILE A 254 -1.54 10.36 -15.69
C ILE A 254 -0.44 10.51 -16.74
N VAL A 255 0.65 9.76 -16.57
CA VAL A 255 1.78 9.77 -17.50
C VAL A 255 2.27 8.35 -17.77
N PHE A 256 2.87 8.15 -18.93
CA PHE A 256 3.59 6.93 -19.25
C PHE A 256 5.10 7.11 -19.15
N GLU A 257 5.75 6.20 -18.43
CA GLU A 257 7.20 6.10 -18.28
C GLU A 257 7.68 4.83 -18.99
N GLY A 258 8.38 4.99 -20.12
CA GLY A 258 8.87 3.87 -20.90
C GLY A 258 9.95 3.07 -20.17
N ASN A 259 9.93 1.75 -20.33
CA ASN A 259 11.04 0.88 -19.95
C ASN A 259 12.31 1.29 -20.72
N PRO A 260 13.52 1.21 -20.13
CA PRO A 260 14.76 1.58 -20.81
C PRO A 260 15.04 0.85 -22.14
N THR A 261 14.37 -0.27 -22.38
CA THR A 261 14.49 -1.06 -23.63
C THR A 261 13.54 -0.63 -24.74
N VAL A 262 12.63 0.32 -24.49
CA VAL A 262 11.76 0.91 -25.51
C VAL A 262 12.17 2.34 -25.83
N THR A 263 11.86 2.79 -27.04
CA THR A 263 11.97 4.21 -27.41
C THR A 263 10.59 4.84 -27.32
N VAL A 264 10.46 5.93 -26.58
CA VAL A 264 9.21 6.68 -26.43
C VAL A 264 9.36 8.06 -27.04
N THR A 265 8.47 8.40 -27.98
CA THR A 265 8.30 9.78 -28.44
C THR A 265 6.94 10.30 -28.02
N THR A 266 6.87 11.58 -27.62
CA THR A 266 5.65 12.18 -27.06
C THR A 266 5.18 13.36 -27.89
N HIS A 267 3.87 13.48 -28.06
CA HIS A 267 3.23 14.60 -28.74
C HIS A 267 2.00 15.04 -27.97
N LYS A 268 1.91 16.33 -27.62
CA LYS A 268 0.70 16.91 -27.02
C LYS A 268 -0.25 17.36 -28.12
N LEU A 269 -1.50 16.94 -28.04
CA LEU A 269 -2.57 17.42 -28.89
C LEU A 269 -2.86 18.88 -28.53
N ASN A 270 -2.82 19.75 -29.54
CA ASN A 270 -3.23 21.13 -29.36
C ASN A 270 -4.74 21.17 -29.14
N LYS A 271 -5.19 21.72 -27.99
CA LYS A 271 -6.60 22.04 -27.81
C LYS A 271 -6.98 23.11 -28.84
N THR A 272 -7.77 22.71 -29.83
CA THR A 272 -8.44 23.67 -30.71
C THR A 272 -9.42 24.43 -29.82
N LYS A 273 -9.16 25.73 -29.63
CA LYS A 273 -10.06 26.64 -28.89
C LYS A 273 -11.41 26.76 -29.59
#